data_AF-A0A1W9VS92-F1
#
_entry.id   AF-A0A1W9VS92-F1
#
_cell.length_a   1.000
_cell.length_b   1.000
_cell.length_c   1.000
_cell.angle_alpha   90.00
_cell.angle_beta   90.00
_cell.angle_gamma   90.00
#
_symmetry.space_group_name_H-M   'P 1'
#
loop_
_entity.id
_entity.type
_entity.pdbx_description
1 polymer ?
#
loop_
_entity_poly.entity_id
_entity_poly.type
_entity_poly.pdbx_seq_one_letter_code
_entity_poly.pdbx_strand_id
1 'polypeptide(L)'
;MDKTADELLEEGSASEFIIKYEEIIKQGYKINPQPKKTAKRGRPKRGKALCLIERLDNHKVEILRFINERNVPFLTILRSEIFEW
;
A
#
# COMPACT_ATOMS: atom_id res chain seq x y z
N MET A 1 7.68 -6.13 31.60
CA MET A 1 8.75 -5.78 30.67
C MET A 1 8.09 -5.63 29.32
N ASP A 2 7.64 -4.42 29.02
CA ASP A 2 7.06 -4.09 27.72
C ASP A 2 8.19 -4.18 26.70
N LYS A 3 8.04 -5.05 25.71
CA LYS A 3 8.98 -5.11 24.60
C LYS A 3 8.86 -3.80 23.85
N THR A 4 9.91 -3.00 23.90
CA THR A 4 10.02 -1.73 23.17
C THR A 4 9.82 -2.02 21.69
N ALA A 5 9.07 -1.19 20.95
CA ALA A 5 8.80 -1.39 19.52
C ALA A 5 10.08 -1.58 18.67
N ASP A 6 11.21 -1.09 19.18
CA ASP A 6 12.55 -1.28 18.60
C ASP A 6 12.99 -2.76 18.56
N GLU A 7 12.67 -3.57 19.58
CA GLU A 7 13.04 -4.99 19.63
C GLU A 7 12.20 -5.86 18.67
N LEU A 8 10.96 -5.43 18.37
CA LEU A 8 10.06 -6.13 17.44
C LEU A 8 10.42 -5.89 15.96
N LEU A 9 11.07 -4.77 15.65
CA LEU A 9 11.59 -4.47 14.31
C LEU A 9 12.94 -5.15 14.04
N GLU A 10 13.70 -5.49 15.09
CA GLU A 10 14.95 -6.25 14.99
C GLU A 10 14.72 -7.73 14.62
N GLU A 11 13.54 -8.29 14.92
CA GLU A 11 13.22 -9.70 14.62
C GLU A 11 12.84 -9.97 13.15
N GLY A 12 12.52 -8.93 12.36
CA GLY A 12 12.17 -9.05 10.94
C GLY A 12 12.83 -7.97 10.11
N SER A 13 13.74 -8.35 9.21
CA SER A 13 14.41 -7.38 8.33
C SER A 13 13.37 -6.60 7.51
N ALA A 14 13.60 -5.30 7.28
CA ALA A 14 12.79 -4.44 6.41
C ALA A 14 12.43 -5.11 5.06
N SER A 15 13.34 -5.93 4.53
CA SER A 15 13.13 -6.70 3.30
C SER A 15 11.99 -7.72 3.40
N GLU A 16 11.81 -8.37 4.55
CA GLU A 16 10.76 -9.37 4.74
C GLU A 16 9.37 -8.75 4.69
N PHE A 17 9.22 -7.55 5.26
CA PHE A 17 7.96 -6.81 5.20
C PHE A 17 7.62 -6.36 3.78
N ILE A 18 8.63 -5.92 3.02
CA ILE A 18 8.45 -5.57 1.60
C ILE A 18 8.01 -6.80 0.79
N ILE A 19 8.67 -7.94 0.99
CA ILE A 19 8.32 -9.20 0.30
C ILE A 19 6.88 -9.61 0.63
N LYS A 20 6.52 -9.64 1.91
CA LYS A 20 5.15 -9.97 2.36
C LYS A 20 4.11 -9.00 1.77
N TYR A 21 4.43 -7.71 1.72
CA TYR A 21 3.55 -6.72 1.10
C TYR A 21 3.30 -7.02 -0.38
N GLU A 22 4.35 -7.29 -1.16
CA GLU A 22 4.22 -7.63 -2.57
C GLU A 22 3.43 -8.93 -2.79
N GLU A 23 3.63 -9.93 -1.92
CA GLU A 23 2.86 -11.18 -1.96
C GLU A 23 1.37 -10.95 -1.74
N ILE A 24 1.00 -10.11 -0.77
CA ILE A 24 -0.40 -9.75 -0.49
C ILE A 24 -1.02 -9.03 -1.69
N ILE A 25 -0.30 -8.08 -2.31
CA ILE A 25 -0.79 -7.39 -3.51
C ILE A 25 -1.02 -8.36 -4.67
N LYS A 26 -0.07 -9.27 -4.93
CA LYS A 26 -0.18 -10.30 -5.97
C LYS A 26 -1.38 -11.23 -5.72
N GLN A 27 -1.57 -11.69 -4.48
CA GLN A 27 -2.72 -12.49 -4.09
C GLN A 27 -4.03 -11.70 -4.26
N GLY A 28 -4.03 -10.42 -3.91
CA GLY A 28 -5.15 -9.51 -4.09
C GLY A 28 -5.63 -9.47 -5.54
N TYR A 29 -4.72 -9.27 -6.50
CA TYR A 29 -5.06 -9.29 -7.93
C TYR A 29 -5.51 -10.66 -8.42
N LYS A 30 -4.95 -11.76 -7.89
CA LYS A 30 -5.37 -13.12 -8.23
C LYS A 30 -6.82 -13.39 -7.82
N ILE A 31 -7.20 -12.95 -6.62
CA ILE A 31 -8.57 -13.11 -6.09
C ILE A 31 -9.53 -12.12 -6.77
N ASN A 32 -9.05 -10.93 -7.13
CA ASN A 32 -9.84 -9.85 -7.72
C ASN A 32 -9.33 -9.51 -9.14
N PRO A 33 -9.54 -10.40 -10.14
CA PRO A 33 -9.04 -10.16 -11.49
C PRO A 33 -9.74 -8.95 -12.14
N GLN A 34 -9.09 -8.36 -13.14
CA GLN A 34 -9.67 -7.27 -13.91
C GLN A 34 -11.00 -7.72 -14.55
N PRO A 35 -12.05 -6.88 -14.50
CA PRO A 35 -13.33 -7.22 -15.09
C PRO A 35 -13.17 -7.44 -16.60
N LYS A 36 -13.79 -8.51 -17.10
CA LYS A 36 -13.79 -8.82 -18.54
C LYS A 36 -14.41 -7.67 -19.32
N LYS A 37 -13.85 -7.39 -20.51
CA LYS A 37 -14.44 -6.42 -21.43
C LYS A 37 -15.83 -6.90 -21.83
N THR A 38 -16.82 -6.03 -21.71
CA THR A 38 -18.19 -6.30 -22.15
C THR A 38 -18.49 -5.48 -23.39
N ALA A 39 -19.39 -5.95 -24.26
CA ALA A 39 -19.84 -5.20 -25.44
C ALA A 39 -20.62 -3.90 -25.11
N LYS A 40 -20.91 -3.66 -23.81
CA LYS A 40 -21.57 -2.44 -23.34
C LYS A 40 -20.61 -1.25 -23.40
N ARG A 41 -21.13 -0.08 -23.76
CA ARG A 41 -20.39 1.19 -23.80
C ARG A 41 -19.86 1.54 -22.41
N GLY A 42 -18.58 1.90 -22.33
CA GLY A 42 -17.91 2.36 -21.10
C GLY A 42 -16.96 1.33 -20.49
N ARG A 43 -16.15 1.77 -19.53
CA ARG A 43 -15.20 0.90 -18.82
C ARG A 43 -15.95 -0.04 -17.87
N PRO A 44 -15.68 -1.36 -17.89
CA PRO A 44 -16.24 -2.28 -16.91
C PRO A 44 -15.88 -1.86 -15.48
N LYS A 45 -16.85 -1.98 -14.57
CA LYS A 45 -16.67 -1.61 -13.16
C LYS A 45 -15.69 -2.56 -12.48
N ARG A 46 -14.65 -2.02 -11.83
CA ARG A 46 -13.58 -2.77 -11.16
C ARG A 46 -13.95 -3.34 -9.78
N GLY A 47 -14.95 -2.75 -9.12
CA GLY A 47 -15.33 -3.13 -7.76
C GLY A 47 -14.41 -2.51 -6.69
N LYS A 48 -14.90 -2.43 -5.44
CA LYS A 48 -14.20 -1.72 -4.36
C LYS A 48 -12.83 -2.34 -4.02
N ALA A 49 -12.76 -3.68 -3.99
CA ALA A 49 -11.54 -4.41 -3.65
C ALA A 49 -10.41 -4.17 -4.67
N LEU A 50 -10.69 -4.33 -5.96
CA LEU A 50 -9.69 -4.08 -7.00
C LEU A 50 -9.23 -2.63 -7.02
N CYS A 51 -10.13 -1.66 -6.82
CA CYS A 51 -9.73 -0.26 -6.69
C CYS A 51 -8.82 0.00 -5.49
N LEU A 52 -9.03 -0.69 -4.36
CA LEU A 52 -8.16 -0.59 -3.20
C LEU A 52 -6.78 -1.20 -3.49
N ILE A 53 -6.73 -2.41 -4.04
CA ILE A 53 -5.48 -3.09 -4.39
C ILE A 53 -4.65 -2.24 -5.36
N GLU A 54 -5.28 -1.69 -6.40
CA GLU A 54 -4.61 -0.78 -7.35
C GLU A 54 -4.03 0.45 -6.65
N ARG A 55 -4.74 1.05 -5.69
CA ARG A 55 -4.22 2.21 -4.94
C ARG A 55 -3.04 1.85 -4.06
N LEU A 56 -3.09 0.69 -3.38
CA LEU A 56 -2.00 0.21 -2.54
C LEU A 56 -0.75 -0.10 -3.37
N ASP A 57 -0.93 -0.67 -4.55
CA ASP A 57 0.17 -0.97 -5.47
C ASP A 57 0.79 0.32 -6.05
N ASN A 58 -0.05 1.26 -6.49
CA ASN A 58 0.39 2.54 -7.06
C ASN A 58 1.14 3.43 -6.06
N HIS A 59 0.76 3.40 -4.78
CA HIS A 59 1.37 4.21 -3.72
C HIS A 59 2.29 3.40 -2.81
N LYS A 60 2.82 2.27 -3.29
CA LYS A 60 3.62 1.36 -2.45
C LYS A 60 4.88 2.01 -1.87
N VAL A 61 5.47 2.96 -2.60
CA VAL A 61 6.71 3.63 -2.17
C VAL A 61 6.42 4.53 -0.97
N GLU A 62 5.35 5.33 -1.06
CA GLU A 62 4.93 6.23 0.01
C GLU A 62 4.41 5.45 1.22
N ILE A 63 3.68 4.36 0.98
CA ILE A 63 3.19 3.48 2.05
C ILE A 63 4.37 2.81 2.75
N LEU A 64 5.35 2.25 2.05
CA LEU A 64 6.47 1.53 2.67
C LEU A 64 7.58 2.45 3.21
N ARG A 65 7.46 3.77 3.01
CA ARG A 65 8.45 4.77 3.44
C ARG A 65 8.73 4.72 4.94
N PHE A 66 7.73 4.41 5.77
CA PHE A 66 7.88 4.32 7.24
C PHE A 66 8.84 3.21 7.69
N ILE A 67 9.13 2.22 6.83
CA ILE A 67 10.06 1.13 7.16
C ILE A 67 11.48 1.67 7.32
N ASN A 68 11.86 2.67 6.51
CA ASN A 68 13.20 3.25 6.52
C ASN A 68 13.25 4.60 7.23
N GLU A 69 12.13 5.33 7.27
CA GLU A 69 12.07 6.68 7.83
C GLU A 69 11.26 6.71 9.13
N ARG A 70 11.98 6.93 10.24
CA ARG A 70 11.43 6.91 11.61
C ARG A 70 10.43 8.03 11.92
N ASN A 71 10.41 9.10 11.12
CA ASN A 71 9.70 10.34 11.42
C ASN A 71 8.70 10.73 10.31
N VAL A 72 8.17 9.76 9.58
CA VAL A 72 7.09 9.99 8.61
C VAL A 72 5.83 10.34 9.41
N PRO A 73 5.31 11.59 9.33
CA PRO A 73 4.12 11.96 10.08
C PRO A 73 2.93 11.13 9.57
N PHE A 74 2.26 10.41 10.47
CA PHE A 74 1.06 9.63 10.11
C PHE A 74 -0.11 10.52 9.64
N LEU A 75 -0.03 11.83 9.92
CA LEU A 75 -1.18 12.73 9.85
C LEU A 75 -1.56 13.24 8.46
N THR A 76 -0.83 12.96 7.37
CA THR A 76 -1.36 13.35 6.05
C THR A 76 -0.67 12.62 4.89
N ILE A 77 -1.28 11.54 4.40
CA ILE A 77 -0.89 10.93 3.12
C ILE A 77 -1.40 11.78 1.93
N LEU A 78 -2.06 12.93 2.16
CA LEU A 78 -2.35 13.93 1.13
C LEU A 78 -2.36 15.35 1.74
N ARG A 79 -1.19 15.94 1.97
CA ARG A 79 -1.04 17.40 1.96
C ARG A 79 0.16 17.75 1.11
N SER A 80 -0.06 17.67 -0.20
CA SER A 80 0.74 18.35 -1.20
C SER A 80 0.55 19.87 -1.10
N GLU A 81 0.76 20.47 0.07
CA GLU A 81 0.73 21.92 0.26
C GLU A 81 1.67 22.31 1.41
N ILE A 82 2.97 22.34 1.10
CA ILE A 82 3.76 23.50 1.49
C ILE A 82 3.41 24.56 0.45
N PHE A 83 2.37 25.35 0.72
CA PHE A 83 2.16 26.65 0.08
C PHE A 83 2.66 27.69 1.09
N GLU A 84 3.94 28.01 0.97
CA GLU A 84 4.46 29.31 1.34
C GLU A 84 4.30 30.20 0.10
N TRP A 85 3.53 31.29 0.27
CA TRP A 85 3.16 32.38 -0.67
C TRP A 85 2.02 32.13 -1.66
#